data_AF-A0A8J2RLX6-F1
#
_entry.id   AF-A0A8J2RLX6-F1
#
_cell.length_a   1.000
_cell.length_b   1.000
_cell.length_c   1.000
_cell.angle_alpha   90.00
_cell.angle_beta   90.00
_cell.angle_gamma   90.00
#
_symmetry.space_group_name_H-M   'P 1'
#
loop_
_entity.id
_entity.type
_entity.pdbx_description
1 polymer ?
#
loop_
_entity_poly.entity_id
_entity_poly.type
_entity_poly.pdbx_seq_one_letter_code
_entity_poly.pdbx_strand_id
1 'polypeptide(L)'
;MKLTLFATILFCILTLDSVHSTTSSNRMEKLLAQRQRLVNDVNLISDGVERSSKNRMTETELFLHQLDRIVWPKIIDLSTAIFDHLDGDDELDREIKYQEELRKNVASIRFKTKARRCKSPDETFYLPLKRCLPYQGRSWLTNPCPIHQQLYDGPDNIGICDCQQQHLKNAANNGSGIAFLYSDRTKQCHQLYTQGPCRRGWWIVKKGIPQCQIVPKSCPADGQHVYLRAGPSSSSKCWRLNSRGPCAEDQFLEMNTDYSIRCRSTDYSQLPSIAVAPRRVRPSSPLVRPMTWCPRGSYRDRISKCNGSF
;
A
#
# COMPACT_ATOMS: atom_id res chain seq x y z
N MET A 1 10.52 36.73 13.16
CA MET A 1 9.23 36.31 13.73
C MET A 1 8.93 34.85 13.41
N LYS A 2 9.57 33.89 14.11
CA LYS A 2 9.20 32.46 14.11
C LYS A 2 9.80 31.84 15.38
N LEU A 3 9.18 32.09 16.53
CA LEU A 3 9.59 31.48 17.80
C LEU A 3 8.43 31.24 18.78
N THR A 4 7.18 31.24 18.30
CA THR A 4 6.00 31.21 19.17
C THR A 4 5.06 30.02 18.95
N LEU A 5 5.41 29.02 18.13
CA LEU A 5 4.49 27.90 17.84
C LEU A 5 4.78 26.59 18.61
N PHE A 6 5.87 26.47 19.37
CA PHE A 6 6.26 25.18 19.97
C PHE A 6 6.09 25.09 21.50
N ALA A 7 5.67 26.15 22.19
CA ALA A 7 5.43 26.11 23.63
C ALA A 7 4.13 25.38 24.02
N THR A 8 3.20 25.16 23.09
CA THR A 8 1.91 24.50 23.36
C THR A 8 1.94 22.97 23.20
N ILE A 9 3.01 22.39 22.65
CA ILE A 9 3.14 20.93 22.48
C ILE A 9 3.68 20.26 23.76
N LEU A 10 4.27 21.02 24.69
CA LEU A 10 4.96 20.49 25.86
C LEU A 10 4.08 20.31 27.11
N PHE A 11 2.82 20.77 27.12
CA PHE A 11 2.01 20.86 28.37
C PHE A 11 0.86 19.86 28.50
N CYS A 12 0.60 18.98 27.53
CA CYS A 12 -0.55 18.06 27.56
C CYS A 12 -0.26 16.60 27.95
N ILE A 13 0.95 16.24 28.41
CA ILE A 13 1.28 14.81 28.70
C ILE A 13 1.46 14.51 30.21
N LEU A 14 1.40 15.50 31.12
CA LEU A 14 1.73 15.27 32.54
C LEU A 14 0.55 15.32 33.52
N THR A 15 -0.64 14.89 33.14
CA THR A 15 -1.66 14.52 34.14
C THR A 15 -2.54 13.40 33.62
N LEU A 16 -2.27 12.18 34.08
CA LEU A 16 -3.27 11.15 34.37
C LEU A 16 -2.58 10.00 35.10
N ASP A 17 -2.72 10.01 36.42
CA ASP A 17 -2.51 8.84 37.27
C ASP A 17 -3.55 7.78 36.91
N SER A 18 -3.11 6.65 36.37
CA SER A 18 -3.82 5.37 36.50
C SER A 18 -2.86 4.21 36.34
N VAL A 19 -2.81 3.38 37.37
CA VAL A 19 -1.95 2.20 37.52
C VAL A 19 -2.44 1.11 36.56
N HIS A 20 -1.83 1.01 35.37
CA HIS A 20 -1.87 -0.20 34.53
C HIS A 20 -0.58 -0.36 33.70
N SER A 21 0.12 -1.47 33.90
CA SER A 21 1.24 -2.01 33.09
C SER A 21 2.48 -1.11 32.91
N THR A 22 3.35 -1.10 33.93
CA THR A 22 4.66 -0.43 33.92
C THR A 22 5.61 -0.87 32.79
N THR A 23 5.40 -2.07 32.21
CA THR A 23 6.21 -2.58 31.09
C THR A 23 5.75 -2.10 29.72
N SER A 24 4.45 -1.93 29.48
CA SER A 24 3.92 -1.42 28.21
C SER A 24 4.18 0.09 28.06
N SER A 25 3.99 0.84 29.15
CA SER A 25 4.27 2.29 29.19
C SER A 25 5.75 2.61 28.90
N ASN A 26 6.67 1.89 29.55
CA ASN A 26 8.12 2.06 29.34
C ASN A 26 8.56 1.71 27.90
N ARG A 27 7.90 0.73 27.26
CA ARG A 27 8.16 0.40 25.85
C ARG A 27 7.70 1.52 24.92
N MET A 28 6.49 2.05 25.10
CA MET A 28 5.97 3.15 24.29
C MET A 28 6.83 4.41 24.44
N GLU A 29 7.23 4.77 25.65
CA GLU A 29 8.13 5.90 25.91
C GLU A 29 9.46 5.76 25.16
N LYS A 30 10.06 4.56 25.16
CA LYS A 30 11.27 4.29 24.38
C LYS A 30 11.07 4.47 22.88
N LEU A 31 9.95 3.99 22.33
CA LEU A 31 9.63 4.16 20.91
C LEU A 31 9.47 5.65 20.56
N LEU A 32 8.75 6.41 21.39
CA LEU A 32 8.57 7.86 21.20
C LEU A 32 9.89 8.63 21.30
N ALA A 33 10.73 8.30 22.28
CA ALA A 33 12.04 8.92 22.43
C ALA A 33 12.96 8.62 21.24
N GLN A 34 12.95 7.38 20.73
CA GLN A 34 13.70 7.00 19.53
C GLN A 34 13.18 7.75 18.30
N ARG A 35 11.87 7.94 18.18
CA ARG A 35 11.25 8.67 17.06
C ARG A 35 11.68 10.11 17.07
N GLN A 36 11.67 10.74 18.25
CA GLN A 36 12.07 12.12 18.40
C GLN A 36 13.52 12.35 17.96
N ARG A 37 14.43 11.42 18.26
CA ARG A 37 15.83 11.51 17.79
C ARG A 37 15.91 11.49 16.26
N LEU A 38 15.23 10.54 15.61
CA LEU A 38 15.22 10.45 14.15
C LEU A 38 14.57 11.67 13.48
N VAL A 39 13.55 12.25 14.10
CA VAL A 39 12.89 13.47 13.60
C VAL A 39 13.82 14.68 13.74
N ASN A 40 14.60 14.76 14.82
CA ASN A 40 15.65 15.77 14.93
C ASN A 40 16.68 15.60 13.82
N ASP A 41 17.05 14.37 13.45
CA ASP A 41 17.93 14.12 12.31
C ASP A 41 17.31 14.60 10.98
N VAL A 42 16.01 14.41 10.76
CA VAL A 42 15.29 14.96 9.60
C VAL A 42 15.36 16.49 9.57
N ASN A 43 15.19 17.14 10.71
CA ASN A 43 15.28 18.60 10.80
C ASN A 43 16.69 19.10 10.49
N LEU A 44 17.72 18.45 11.03
CA LEU A 44 19.12 18.78 10.72
C LEU A 44 19.42 18.62 9.23
N ILE A 45 18.90 17.56 8.61
CA ILE A 45 18.98 17.35 7.16
C ILE A 45 18.27 18.48 6.41
N SER A 46 17.05 18.86 6.83
CA SER A 46 16.30 19.96 6.21
C SER A 46 17.09 21.27 6.25
N ASP A 47 17.64 21.62 7.41
CA ASP A 47 18.43 22.83 7.61
C ASP A 47 19.74 22.78 6.82
N GLY A 48 20.34 21.59 6.69
CA GLY A 48 21.49 21.34 5.82
C GLY A 48 21.17 21.62 4.36
N VAL A 49 20.09 21.03 3.84
CA VAL A 49 19.62 21.25 2.47
C VAL A 49 19.32 22.72 2.20
N GLU A 50 18.69 23.43 3.12
CA GLU A 50 18.41 24.87 2.96
C GLU A 50 19.67 25.73 2.86
N ARG A 51 20.73 25.36 3.59
CA ARG A 51 22.03 26.04 3.52
C ARG A 51 22.81 25.67 2.25
N SER A 52 22.84 24.39 1.88
CA SER A 52 23.66 23.86 0.77
C SER A 52 23.06 24.12 -0.61
N SER A 53 21.75 24.29 -0.71
CA SER A 53 21.04 24.64 -1.96
C SER A 53 21.59 25.92 -2.62
N LYS A 54 22.32 26.75 -1.86
CA LYS A 54 22.96 27.96 -2.38
C LYS A 54 24.32 27.75 -3.04
N ASN A 55 25.06 26.65 -2.81
CA ASN A 55 26.47 26.59 -3.26
C ASN A 55 27.04 25.24 -3.75
N ARG A 56 26.51 24.04 -3.45
CA ARG A 56 27.09 22.76 -3.96
C ARG A 56 26.08 21.59 -4.11
N MET A 57 26.04 20.99 -5.31
CA MET A 57 25.17 19.84 -5.65
C MET A 57 25.53 18.56 -4.85
N THR A 58 26.82 18.31 -4.60
CA THR A 58 27.32 17.10 -3.93
C THR A 58 26.96 17.00 -2.45
N GLU A 59 26.83 18.14 -1.75
CA GLU A 59 26.46 18.15 -0.33
C GLU A 59 24.97 17.83 -0.14
N THR A 60 24.14 18.29 -1.09
CA THR A 60 22.70 18.00 -1.11
C THR A 60 22.42 16.51 -1.36
N GLU A 61 23.24 15.86 -2.20
CA GLU A 61 23.19 14.42 -2.44
C GLU A 61 23.52 13.59 -1.19
N LEU A 62 24.49 14.04 -0.37
CA LEU A 62 24.83 13.37 0.89
C LEU A 62 23.67 13.43 1.89
N PHE A 63 23.07 14.62 2.06
CA PHE A 63 21.89 14.79 2.93
C PHE A 63 20.72 13.93 2.48
N LEU A 64 20.46 13.87 1.18
CA LEU A 64 19.43 13.03 0.61
C LEU A 64 19.71 11.54 0.83
N HIS A 65 20.96 11.10 0.64
CA HIS A 65 21.36 9.72 0.92
C HIS A 65 21.13 9.36 2.38
N GLN A 66 21.53 10.22 3.32
CA GLN A 66 21.29 10.01 4.75
C GLN A 66 19.79 9.91 5.06
N LEU A 67 18.97 10.79 4.48
CA LEU A 67 17.52 10.76 4.63
C LEU A 67 16.94 9.44 4.12
N ASP A 68 17.21 9.09 2.87
CA ASP A 68 16.51 8.00 2.17
C ASP A 68 17.00 6.60 2.58
N ARG A 69 18.29 6.45 2.93
CA ARG A 69 18.89 5.15 3.25
C ARG A 69 18.96 4.85 4.73
N ILE A 70 18.97 5.87 5.59
CA ILE A 70 19.24 5.69 7.02
C ILE A 70 18.05 6.14 7.86
N VAL A 71 17.64 7.40 7.74
CA VAL A 71 16.68 8.02 8.68
C VAL A 71 15.24 7.61 8.35
N TRP A 72 14.82 7.78 7.10
CA TRP A 72 13.44 7.56 6.67
C TRP A 72 12.94 6.12 6.86
N PRO A 73 13.72 5.06 6.51
CA PRO A 73 13.28 3.70 6.76
C PRO A 73 13.04 3.41 8.25
N LYS A 74 13.92 3.91 9.12
CA LYS A 74 13.79 3.73 10.58
C LYS A 74 12.57 4.46 11.14
N ILE A 75 12.28 5.67 10.64
CA ILE A 75 11.07 6.41 11.01
C ILE A 75 9.82 5.62 10.64
N ILE A 76 9.74 5.09 9.41
CA ILE A 76 8.58 4.30 8.98
C ILE A 76 8.38 3.11 9.92
N ASP A 77 9.41 2.31 10.14
CA ASP A 77 9.30 1.10 10.97
C ASP A 77 8.85 1.44 12.40
N LEU A 78 9.38 2.53 12.96
CA LEU A 78 9.04 2.99 14.29
C LEU A 78 7.63 3.59 14.39
N SER A 79 7.21 4.38 13.40
CA SER A 79 5.85 4.90 13.30
C SER A 79 4.83 3.79 13.12
N THR A 80 5.13 2.74 12.33
CA THR A 80 4.28 1.55 12.25
C THR A 80 4.20 0.84 13.60
N ALA A 81 5.32 0.65 14.29
CA ALA A 81 5.32 0.05 15.62
C ALA A 81 4.49 0.86 16.61
N ILE A 82 4.63 2.19 16.67
CA ILE A 82 3.83 3.06 17.55
C ILE A 82 2.35 2.93 17.18
N PHE A 83 2.02 3.10 15.90
CA PHE A 83 0.66 3.00 15.39
C PHE A 83 -0.01 1.70 15.85
N ASP A 84 0.71 0.56 15.79
CA ASP A 84 0.24 -0.77 16.19
C ASP A 84 -0.01 -0.96 17.68
N HIS A 85 0.55 -0.12 18.54
CA HIS A 85 0.31 -0.15 19.98
C HIS A 85 -0.77 0.87 20.42
N LEU A 86 -1.34 1.66 19.51
CA LEU A 86 -2.40 2.62 19.84
C LEU A 86 -3.77 1.96 19.76
N ASP A 87 -4.55 2.15 20.82
CA ASP A 87 -5.90 1.59 20.98
C ASP A 87 -6.99 2.66 21.11
N GLY A 88 -6.63 3.90 21.48
CA GLY A 88 -7.57 5.01 21.59
C GLY A 88 -7.78 5.75 20.27
N ASP A 89 -9.03 6.02 19.91
CA ASP A 89 -9.38 6.77 18.69
C ASP A 89 -8.70 8.15 18.65
N ASP A 90 -8.65 8.87 19.78
CA ASP A 90 -7.98 10.17 19.87
C ASP A 90 -6.45 10.07 19.71
N GLU A 91 -5.84 9.02 20.25
CA GLU A 91 -4.40 8.78 20.09
C GLU A 91 -4.06 8.44 18.65
N LEU A 92 -4.90 7.63 18.01
CA LEU A 92 -4.80 7.24 16.62
C LEU A 92 -4.94 8.45 15.69
N ASP A 93 -5.93 9.32 15.92
CA ASP A 93 -6.15 10.54 15.13
C ASP A 93 -4.94 11.51 15.29
N ARG A 94 -4.37 11.62 16.51
CA ARG A 94 -3.13 12.38 16.74
C ARG A 94 -1.94 11.79 15.98
N GLU A 95 -1.78 10.47 15.99
CA GLU A 95 -0.69 9.79 15.30
C GLU A 95 -0.82 9.93 13.76
N ILE A 96 -2.04 9.82 13.22
CA ILE A 96 -2.30 10.03 11.79
C ILE A 96 -1.89 11.44 11.38
N LYS A 97 -2.34 12.46 12.13
CA LYS A 97 -1.98 13.85 11.86
C LYS A 97 -0.48 14.08 11.94
N TYR A 98 0.18 13.51 12.94
CA TYR A 98 1.64 13.58 13.09
C TYR A 98 2.36 12.98 11.87
N GLN A 99 1.95 11.78 11.46
CA GLN A 99 2.49 11.07 10.31
C GLN A 99 2.28 11.85 8.99
N GLU A 100 1.13 12.51 8.82
CA GLU A 100 0.86 13.37 7.67
C GLU A 100 1.80 14.57 7.59
N GLU A 101 2.03 15.27 8.70
CA GLU A 101 2.96 16.40 8.76
C GLU A 101 4.40 15.96 8.47
N LEU A 102 4.82 14.82 9.02
CA LEU A 102 6.14 14.27 8.75
C LEU A 102 6.31 13.90 7.26
N ARG A 103 5.28 13.33 6.63
CA ARG A 103 5.25 13.02 5.20
C ARG A 103 5.39 14.30 4.34
N LYS A 104 4.69 15.38 4.70
CA LYS A 104 4.81 16.69 4.02
C LYS A 104 6.22 17.26 4.15
N ASN A 105 6.82 17.18 5.34
CA ASN A 105 8.19 17.67 5.59
C ASN A 105 9.21 16.93 4.71
N VAL A 106 9.17 15.60 4.69
CA VAL A 106 10.09 14.80 3.86
C VAL A 106 9.88 15.02 2.37
N ALA A 107 8.63 15.15 1.90
CA ALA A 107 8.37 15.50 0.51
C ALA A 107 8.93 16.88 0.14
N SER A 108 8.82 17.87 1.04
CA SER A 108 9.41 19.20 0.85
C SER A 108 10.94 19.15 0.73
N ILE A 109 11.62 18.37 1.58
CA ILE A 109 13.07 18.16 1.47
C ILE A 109 13.41 17.56 0.11
N ARG A 110 12.79 16.43 -0.26
CA ARG A 110 13.03 15.76 -1.55
C ARG A 110 12.73 16.64 -2.76
N PHE A 111 11.73 17.51 -2.67
CA PHE A 111 11.43 18.48 -3.72
C PHE A 111 12.53 19.53 -3.85
N LYS A 112 12.99 20.11 -2.73
CA LYS A 112 14.10 21.08 -2.72
C LYS A 112 15.40 20.50 -3.25
N THR A 113 15.67 19.22 -2.98
CA THR A 113 16.86 18.51 -3.47
C THR A 113 16.72 17.97 -4.89
N LYS A 114 15.58 18.20 -5.56
CA LYS A 114 15.25 17.63 -6.89
C LYS A 114 15.16 16.10 -6.94
N ALA A 115 15.14 15.42 -5.80
CA ALA A 115 14.86 13.99 -5.69
C ALA A 115 13.39 13.63 -5.98
N ARG A 116 12.51 14.63 -5.92
CA ARG A 116 11.08 14.53 -6.18
C ARG A 116 10.65 15.70 -7.06
N ARG A 117 9.76 15.43 -8.03
CA ARG A 117 9.27 16.44 -8.99
C ARG A 117 8.11 17.29 -8.48
N CYS A 118 7.21 16.71 -7.69
CA CYS A 118 6.03 17.38 -7.14
C CYS A 118 6.22 17.74 -5.67
N LYS A 119 5.90 18.99 -5.33
CA LYS A 119 6.00 19.49 -3.96
C LYS A 119 5.03 18.77 -3.02
N SER A 120 3.81 18.50 -3.47
CA SER A 120 2.82 17.81 -2.66
C SER A 120 3.20 16.33 -2.47
N PRO A 121 3.12 15.79 -1.24
CA PRO A 121 3.30 14.37 -1.01
C PRO A 121 2.15 13.53 -1.60
N ASP A 122 1.01 14.13 -1.93
CA ASP A 122 -0.17 13.48 -2.51
C ASP A 122 -0.23 13.52 -4.04
N GLU A 123 0.78 14.12 -4.67
CA GLU A 123 0.85 14.25 -6.12
C GLU A 123 2.05 13.53 -6.70
N THR A 124 1.90 13.07 -7.93
CA THR A 124 2.99 12.49 -8.72
C THR A 124 3.11 13.16 -10.06
N PHE A 125 4.34 13.27 -10.58
CA PHE A 125 4.59 13.97 -11.81
C PHE A 125 4.27 13.06 -12.99
N TYR A 126 3.19 13.37 -13.70
CA TYR A 126 2.75 12.57 -14.81
C TYR A 126 3.36 13.07 -16.12
N LEU A 127 4.38 12.35 -16.60
CA LEU A 127 5.16 12.73 -17.79
C LEU A 127 4.30 13.08 -19.02
N PRO A 128 3.25 12.31 -19.38
CA PRO A 128 2.46 12.61 -20.57
C PRO A 128 1.78 14.00 -20.54
N LEU A 129 1.34 14.44 -19.36
CA LEU A 129 0.73 15.77 -19.18
C LEU A 129 1.70 16.83 -18.66
N LYS A 130 2.95 16.46 -18.37
CA LYS A 130 4.01 17.33 -17.83
C LYS A 130 3.57 18.14 -16.58
N ARG A 131 2.74 17.55 -15.72
CA ARG A 131 2.23 18.19 -14.51
C ARG A 131 2.05 17.23 -13.35
N CYS A 132 2.00 17.78 -12.15
CA CYS A 132 1.66 17.05 -10.94
C CYS A 132 0.17 16.72 -10.90
N LEU A 133 -0.16 15.50 -10.55
CA LEU A 133 -1.53 15.00 -10.43
C LEU A 133 -1.70 14.24 -9.11
N PRO A 134 -2.87 14.34 -8.46
CA PRO A 134 -3.15 13.49 -7.32
C PRO A 134 -3.12 12.02 -7.73
N TYR A 135 -2.44 11.18 -6.94
CA TYR A 135 -2.40 9.73 -7.12
C TYR A 135 -3.22 9.03 -6.03
N GLN A 136 -3.66 7.79 -6.26
CA GLN A 136 -4.47 7.01 -5.29
C GLN A 136 -5.81 7.65 -4.82
N GLY A 137 -6.36 8.64 -5.53
CA GLY A 137 -7.66 9.26 -5.21
C GLY A 137 -8.88 8.53 -5.81
N ARG A 138 -10.01 8.53 -5.08
CA ARG A 138 -11.32 7.94 -5.47
C ARG A 138 -12.04 8.63 -6.64
N SER A 139 -11.42 9.61 -7.28
CA SER A 139 -12.04 10.34 -8.38
C SER A 139 -11.60 9.74 -9.71
N TRP A 140 -12.45 8.87 -10.26
CA TRP A 140 -12.33 8.40 -11.65
C TRP A 140 -12.29 9.54 -12.66
N LEU A 141 -12.94 10.67 -12.33
CA LEU A 141 -13.01 11.87 -13.17
C LEU A 141 -11.65 12.53 -13.40
N THR A 142 -10.65 12.27 -12.55
CA THR A 142 -9.30 12.87 -12.67
C THR A 142 -8.20 11.84 -12.91
N ASN A 143 -8.54 10.56 -13.09
CA ASN A 143 -7.57 9.51 -13.35
C ASN A 143 -7.06 9.60 -14.81
N PRO A 144 -5.77 9.92 -15.04
CA PRO A 144 -5.23 10.02 -16.39
C PRO A 144 -4.92 8.66 -17.03
N CYS A 145 -5.12 7.57 -16.28
CA CYS A 145 -4.75 6.22 -16.69
C CYS A 145 -5.86 5.52 -17.48
N PRO A 146 -5.51 4.52 -18.32
CA PRO A 146 -6.48 3.70 -19.03
C PRO A 146 -7.46 2.96 -18.10
N ILE A 147 -8.47 2.33 -18.72
CA ILE A 147 -9.46 1.51 -18.01
C ILE A 147 -8.76 0.41 -17.18
N HIS A 148 -9.30 0.15 -15.98
CA HIS A 148 -8.76 -0.78 -14.98
C HIS A 148 -7.37 -0.43 -14.43
N GLN A 149 -6.85 0.76 -14.75
CA GLN A 149 -5.61 1.30 -14.19
C GLN A 149 -5.87 2.47 -13.26
N GLN A 150 -4.91 2.74 -12.38
CA GLN A 150 -4.88 3.90 -11.49
C GLN A 150 -3.48 4.49 -11.50
N LEU A 151 -3.40 5.80 -11.29
CA LEU A 151 -2.14 6.50 -11.12
C LEU A 151 -1.55 6.18 -9.75
N TYR A 152 -0.32 5.69 -9.74
CA TYR A 152 0.51 5.42 -8.57
C TYR A 152 1.73 6.32 -8.57
N ASP A 153 2.24 6.64 -7.38
CA ASP A 153 3.52 7.32 -7.24
C ASP A 153 4.67 6.33 -7.50
N GLY A 154 5.47 6.60 -8.52
CA GLY A 154 6.62 5.78 -8.92
C GLY A 154 7.98 6.34 -8.47
N PRO A 155 9.08 5.74 -8.96
CA PRO A 155 10.44 6.22 -8.70
C PRO A 155 10.59 7.71 -9.04
N ASP A 156 11.36 8.42 -8.23
CA ASP A 156 11.63 9.87 -8.38
C ASP A 156 10.36 10.73 -8.49
N ASN A 157 9.27 10.24 -7.90
CA ASN A 157 7.94 10.85 -7.96
C ASN A 157 7.43 11.05 -9.40
N ILE A 158 7.72 10.07 -10.25
CA ILE A 158 7.18 9.98 -11.60
C ILE A 158 5.97 9.05 -11.57
N GLY A 159 4.83 9.56 -12.01
CA GLY A 159 3.56 8.87 -11.98
C GLY A 159 3.53 7.69 -12.95
N ILE A 160 3.07 6.54 -12.48
CA ILE A 160 2.95 5.32 -13.27
C ILE A 160 1.50 4.84 -13.22
N CYS A 161 0.94 4.54 -14.38
CA CYS A 161 -0.34 3.85 -14.48
C CYS A 161 -0.15 2.36 -14.31
N ASP A 162 -0.83 1.76 -13.33
CA ASP A 162 -0.77 0.33 -13.04
C ASP A 162 -2.17 -0.18 -12.68
N CYS A 163 -2.34 -1.50 -12.63
CA CYS A 163 -3.62 -2.14 -12.38
C CYS A 163 -4.18 -1.76 -11.02
N GLN A 164 -5.50 -1.51 -10.99
CA GLN A 164 -6.21 -1.18 -9.78
C GLN A 164 -6.16 -2.34 -8.78
N GLN A 165 -5.55 -2.10 -7.63
CA GLN A 165 -5.48 -3.08 -6.53
C GLN A 165 -6.75 -3.14 -5.67
N GLN A 166 -7.69 -2.20 -5.84
CA GLN A 166 -8.85 -2.02 -4.95
C GLN A 166 -9.86 -3.19 -5.02
N HIS A 167 -9.81 -4.02 -6.07
CA HIS A 167 -10.72 -5.17 -6.24
C HIS A 167 -10.32 -6.42 -5.42
N LEU A 168 -9.13 -6.44 -4.82
CA LEU A 168 -8.64 -7.54 -3.97
C LEU A 168 -8.93 -7.35 -2.47
N LYS A 169 -9.35 -6.15 -2.03
CA LYS A 169 -9.42 -5.77 -0.60
C LYS A 169 -10.82 -5.85 0.04
N ASN A 170 -11.86 -6.26 -0.70
CA ASN A 170 -13.23 -6.33 -0.15
C ASN A 170 -13.67 -7.76 0.15
N ALA A 171 -13.00 -8.43 1.09
CA ALA A 171 -13.49 -9.72 1.63
C ALA A 171 -14.78 -9.54 2.48
N ALA A 172 -15.03 -8.34 3.00
CA ALA A 172 -16.19 -8.03 3.86
C ALA A 172 -17.44 -7.54 3.10
N ASN A 173 -17.32 -7.13 1.83
CA ASN A 173 -18.41 -6.50 1.05
C ASN A 173 -18.60 -7.13 -0.33
N ASN A 174 -18.70 -8.46 -0.42
CA ASN A 174 -18.95 -9.16 -1.70
C ASN A 174 -17.98 -8.74 -2.82
N GLY A 175 -16.68 -8.56 -2.51
CA GLY A 175 -15.66 -8.30 -3.51
C GLY A 175 -15.66 -9.40 -4.56
N SER A 176 -15.76 -9.02 -5.83
CA SER A 176 -16.05 -9.93 -6.94
C SER A 176 -14.88 -10.89 -7.29
N GLY A 177 -13.81 -10.93 -6.48
CA GLY A 177 -12.61 -11.76 -6.74
C GLY A 177 -11.87 -11.36 -8.01
N ILE A 178 -12.11 -10.13 -8.49
CA ILE A 178 -11.58 -9.62 -9.75
C ILE A 178 -10.14 -9.19 -9.51
N ALA A 179 -9.23 -9.85 -10.22
CA ALA A 179 -7.82 -9.54 -10.21
C ALA A 179 -7.36 -9.16 -11.61
N PHE A 180 -6.59 -8.08 -11.72
CA PHE A 180 -6.06 -7.61 -12.99
C PHE A 180 -4.54 -7.80 -13.03
N LEU A 181 -4.02 -8.18 -14.19
CA LEU A 181 -2.59 -8.25 -14.47
C LEU A 181 -2.24 -7.32 -15.62
N TYR A 182 -1.14 -6.56 -15.44
CA TYR A 182 -0.62 -5.69 -16.47
C TYR A 182 0.04 -6.52 -17.57
N SER A 183 -0.27 -6.22 -18.83
CA SER A 183 0.34 -6.82 -19.99
C SER A 183 1.17 -5.79 -20.74
N ASP A 184 2.49 -5.96 -20.76
CA ASP A 184 3.39 -5.06 -21.48
C ASP A 184 3.12 -5.03 -22.99
N ARG A 185 2.66 -6.17 -23.55
CA ARG A 185 2.31 -6.31 -24.97
C ARG A 185 1.15 -5.40 -25.39
N THR A 186 0.15 -5.25 -24.53
CA THR A 186 -1.07 -4.48 -24.82
C THR A 186 -1.11 -3.15 -24.09
N LYS A 187 -0.18 -2.90 -23.17
CA LYS A 187 -0.13 -1.75 -22.25
C LYS A 187 -1.41 -1.59 -21.43
N GLN A 188 -2.09 -2.70 -21.14
CA GLN A 188 -3.40 -2.74 -20.49
C GLN A 188 -3.45 -3.77 -19.37
N CYS A 189 -4.41 -3.57 -18.46
CA CYS A 189 -4.70 -4.47 -17.36
C CYS A 189 -5.80 -5.43 -17.76
N HIS A 190 -5.50 -6.73 -17.68
CA HIS A 190 -6.41 -7.80 -18.07
C HIS A 190 -6.85 -8.60 -16.87
N GLN A 191 -8.14 -8.89 -16.79
CA GLN A 191 -8.68 -9.70 -15.71
C GLN A 191 -8.14 -11.14 -15.81
N LEU A 192 -7.71 -11.70 -14.67
CA LEU A 192 -7.32 -13.10 -14.56
C LEU A 192 -8.48 -14.02 -14.97
N TYR A 193 -8.14 -15.16 -15.58
CA TYR A 193 -9.09 -16.16 -16.08
C TYR A 193 -10.06 -15.64 -17.16
N THR A 194 -9.71 -14.53 -17.82
CA THR A 194 -10.32 -14.09 -19.08
C THR A 194 -9.34 -14.28 -20.24
N GLN A 195 -9.79 -14.08 -21.48
CA GLN A 195 -8.90 -14.17 -22.64
C GLN A 195 -7.69 -13.23 -22.53
N GLY A 196 -7.93 -11.99 -22.10
CA GLY A 196 -6.90 -10.97 -21.99
C GLY A 196 -6.05 -10.84 -23.28
N PRO A 197 -4.70 -10.75 -23.17
CA PRO A 197 -3.81 -10.63 -24.33
C PRO A 197 -3.53 -11.97 -25.04
N CYS A 198 -4.15 -13.06 -24.58
CA CYS A 198 -3.92 -14.40 -25.11
C CYS A 198 -4.71 -14.64 -26.40
N ARG A 199 -4.37 -15.72 -27.12
CA ARG A 199 -5.07 -16.14 -28.34
C ARG A 199 -6.48 -16.63 -28.01
N ARG A 200 -7.37 -16.67 -29.01
CA ARG A 200 -8.74 -17.19 -28.83
C ARG A 200 -8.71 -18.62 -28.27
N GLY A 201 -9.54 -18.89 -27.27
CA GLY A 201 -9.57 -20.18 -26.56
C GLY A 201 -8.49 -20.34 -25.48
N TRP A 202 -7.71 -19.30 -25.21
CA TRP A 202 -6.73 -19.24 -24.13
C TRP A 202 -7.12 -18.13 -23.16
N TRP A 203 -6.75 -18.30 -21.90
CA TRP A 203 -6.91 -17.30 -20.84
C TRP A 203 -5.58 -16.95 -20.18
N ILE A 204 -5.54 -15.81 -19.50
CA ILE A 204 -4.41 -15.43 -18.66
C ILE A 204 -4.57 -16.00 -17.25
N VAL A 205 -3.55 -16.68 -16.74
CA VAL A 205 -3.50 -17.21 -15.37
C VAL A 205 -2.21 -16.78 -14.68
N LYS A 206 -2.16 -16.90 -13.35
CA LYS A 206 -0.94 -16.65 -12.56
C LYS A 206 -0.55 -17.88 -11.74
N LYS A 207 0.48 -18.60 -12.19
CA LYS A 207 1.10 -19.72 -11.44
C LYS A 207 2.57 -19.38 -11.24
N GLY A 208 2.86 -18.59 -10.20
CA GLY A 208 4.10 -17.83 -10.11
C GLY A 208 4.01 -16.62 -11.03
N ILE A 209 4.50 -16.75 -12.27
CA ILE A 209 4.43 -15.70 -13.30
C ILE A 209 3.11 -15.74 -14.10
N PRO A 210 2.68 -14.59 -14.66
CA PRO A 210 1.56 -14.56 -15.60
C PRO A 210 1.85 -15.42 -16.83
N GLN A 211 0.87 -16.17 -17.31
CA GLN A 211 1.03 -17.02 -18.49
C GLN A 211 -0.31 -17.25 -19.19
N CYS A 212 -0.27 -17.49 -20.51
CA CYS A 212 -1.43 -17.92 -21.26
C CYS A 212 -1.59 -19.44 -21.15
N GLN A 213 -2.81 -19.91 -20.85
CA GLN A 213 -3.15 -21.33 -20.85
C GLN A 213 -4.40 -21.59 -21.68
N ILE A 214 -4.49 -22.77 -22.28
CA ILE A 214 -5.72 -23.22 -22.96
C ILE A 214 -6.84 -23.25 -21.92
N VAL A 215 -7.99 -22.68 -22.28
CA VAL A 215 -9.19 -22.75 -21.44
C VAL A 215 -9.69 -24.20 -21.47
N PRO A 216 -9.81 -24.87 -20.31
CA PRO A 216 -10.34 -26.23 -20.25
C PRO A 216 -11.75 -26.28 -20.84
N LYS A 217 -12.08 -27.34 -21.60
CA LYS A 217 -13.39 -27.48 -22.28
C LYS A 217 -14.59 -27.30 -21.35
N SER A 218 -14.45 -27.63 -20.06
CA SER A 218 -15.49 -27.52 -19.04
C SER A 218 -15.50 -26.18 -18.28
N CYS A 219 -14.73 -25.19 -18.74
CA CYS A 219 -14.62 -23.89 -18.08
C CYS A 219 -14.94 -22.72 -19.03
N PRO A 220 -15.72 -21.72 -18.59
CA PRO A 220 -15.79 -20.44 -19.27
C PRO A 220 -14.56 -19.59 -18.95
N ALA A 221 -14.19 -18.69 -19.88
CA ALA A 221 -13.12 -17.70 -19.69
C ALA A 221 -13.71 -16.33 -19.31
N ASP A 222 -14.45 -16.29 -18.21
CA ASP A 222 -15.24 -15.14 -17.74
C ASP A 222 -14.62 -14.41 -16.55
N GLY A 223 -13.45 -14.84 -16.09
CA GLY A 223 -12.77 -14.27 -14.93
C GLY A 223 -13.41 -14.61 -13.58
N GLN A 224 -14.47 -15.41 -13.57
CA GLN A 224 -15.14 -15.90 -12.37
C GLN A 224 -14.88 -17.39 -12.14
N HIS A 225 -14.30 -18.10 -13.11
CA HIS A 225 -14.03 -19.53 -13.01
C HIS A 225 -12.53 -19.83 -12.96
N VAL A 226 -12.19 -20.83 -12.15
CA VAL A 226 -10.82 -21.32 -11.99
C VAL A 226 -10.79 -22.83 -12.18
N TYR A 227 -9.68 -23.34 -12.71
CA TYR A 227 -9.50 -24.77 -12.95
C TYR A 227 -8.45 -25.34 -11.99
N LEU A 228 -8.90 -26.05 -10.97
CA LEU A 228 -8.06 -26.57 -9.90
C LEU A 228 -8.56 -27.91 -9.33
N ARG A 229 -7.67 -28.61 -8.62
CA ARG A 229 -7.96 -29.88 -7.96
C ARG A 229 -8.61 -29.63 -6.60
N ALA A 230 -9.58 -30.47 -6.24
CA ALA A 230 -10.21 -30.43 -4.91
C ALA A 230 -9.33 -31.05 -3.81
N GLY A 231 -8.33 -31.87 -4.18
CA GLY A 231 -7.44 -32.55 -3.26
C GLY A 231 -6.35 -33.34 -4.00
N PRO A 232 -5.43 -34.01 -3.28
CA PRO A 232 -4.30 -34.72 -3.88
C PRO A 232 -4.74 -35.75 -4.93
N SER A 233 -5.78 -36.53 -4.61
CA SER A 233 -6.29 -37.63 -5.44
C SER A 233 -7.41 -37.24 -6.41
N SER A 234 -7.84 -35.98 -6.43
CA SER A 234 -8.99 -35.53 -7.22
C SER A 234 -8.57 -34.92 -8.56
N SER A 235 -9.27 -35.24 -9.65
CA SER A 235 -9.04 -34.57 -10.93
C SER A 235 -9.36 -33.06 -10.83
N SER A 236 -8.66 -32.25 -11.65
CA SER A 236 -8.98 -30.82 -11.76
C SER A 236 -10.38 -30.64 -12.33
N LYS A 237 -11.15 -29.72 -11.75
CA LYS A 237 -12.50 -29.37 -12.19
C LYS A 237 -12.62 -27.85 -12.29
N CYS A 238 -13.65 -27.41 -13.01
CA CYS A 238 -13.99 -26.00 -13.06
C CYS A 238 -14.77 -25.60 -11.81
N TRP A 239 -14.34 -24.54 -11.14
CA TRP A 239 -15.00 -24.01 -9.96
C TRP A 239 -15.23 -22.53 -10.11
N ARG A 240 -16.40 -22.07 -9.67
CA ARG A 240 -16.75 -20.65 -9.64
C ARG A 240 -16.18 -20.00 -8.37
N LEU A 241 -15.55 -18.84 -8.52
CA LEU A 241 -15.16 -17.98 -7.41
C LEU A 241 -16.39 -17.50 -6.63
N ASN A 242 -16.21 -17.23 -5.35
CA ASN A 242 -17.27 -16.89 -4.39
C ASN A 242 -18.39 -17.94 -4.33
N SER A 243 -18.08 -19.19 -4.66
CA SER A 243 -18.96 -20.35 -4.43
C SER A 243 -18.28 -21.32 -3.47
N ARG A 244 -19.00 -22.30 -2.94
CA ARG A 244 -18.40 -23.36 -2.11
C ARG A 244 -17.23 -24.05 -2.82
N GLY A 245 -17.38 -24.33 -4.11
CA GLY A 245 -16.34 -25.00 -4.88
C GLY A 245 -15.88 -26.32 -4.22
N PRO A 246 -14.56 -26.56 -4.11
CA PRO A 246 -14.01 -27.71 -3.39
C PRO A 246 -13.85 -27.48 -1.87
N CYS A 247 -14.31 -26.33 -1.34
CA CYS A 247 -14.14 -25.97 0.06
C CYS A 247 -15.10 -26.75 0.98
N ALA A 248 -14.80 -26.74 2.28
CA ALA A 248 -15.65 -27.34 3.31
C ALA A 248 -17.00 -26.60 3.43
N GLU A 249 -17.89 -27.13 4.28
CA GLU A 249 -19.10 -26.40 4.67
C GLU A 249 -18.71 -25.03 5.28
N ASP A 250 -19.52 -24.01 5.01
CA ASP A 250 -19.31 -22.61 5.43
C ASP A 250 -18.00 -21.97 4.95
N GLN A 251 -17.45 -22.49 3.85
CA GLN A 251 -16.30 -21.90 3.17
C GLN A 251 -16.58 -21.60 1.71
N PHE A 252 -15.97 -20.52 1.22
CA PHE A 252 -16.12 -20.07 -0.16
C PHE A 252 -14.75 -19.94 -0.84
N LEU A 253 -14.69 -20.34 -2.09
CA LEU A 253 -13.51 -20.26 -2.94
C LEU A 253 -13.24 -18.81 -3.31
N GLU A 254 -12.10 -18.27 -2.90
CA GLU A 254 -11.73 -16.88 -3.08
C GLU A 254 -10.33 -16.76 -3.68
N MET A 255 -10.13 -15.72 -4.50
CA MET A 255 -8.80 -15.29 -4.89
C MET A 255 -8.22 -14.33 -3.85
N ASN A 256 -7.09 -14.73 -3.27
CA ASN A 256 -6.39 -13.92 -2.29
C ASN A 256 -5.52 -12.86 -2.99
N THR A 257 -4.97 -11.93 -2.20
CA THR A 257 -4.17 -10.78 -2.64
C THR A 257 -2.85 -11.13 -3.37
N ASP A 258 -2.38 -12.39 -3.37
CA ASP A 258 -1.21 -12.87 -4.16
C ASP A 258 -1.67 -13.65 -5.39
N TYR A 259 -2.97 -13.61 -5.69
CA TYR A 259 -3.61 -14.33 -6.78
C TYR A 259 -3.69 -15.85 -6.57
N SER A 260 -3.31 -16.37 -5.40
CA SER A 260 -3.61 -17.76 -4.99
C SER A 260 -5.09 -17.92 -4.73
N ILE A 261 -5.58 -19.12 -5.04
CA ILE A 261 -6.96 -19.50 -4.76
C ILE A 261 -6.98 -20.24 -3.42
N ARG A 262 -7.86 -19.82 -2.51
CA ARG A 262 -8.01 -20.42 -1.18
C ARG A 262 -9.49 -20.54 -0.79
N CYS A 263 -9.75 -21.33 0.23
CA CYS A 263 -11.05 -21.33 0.90
C CYS A 263 -11.05 -20.28 2.01
N ARG A 264 -12.01 -19.34 1.96
CA ARG A 264 -12.26 -18.36 3.02
C ARG A 264 -13.44 -18.82 3.86
N SER A 265 -13.27 -18.87 5.17
CA SER A 265 -14.35 -19.18 6.12
C SER A 265 -15.31 -18.01 6.26
N THR A 266 -16.60 -18.29 6.44
CA THR A 266 -17.61 -17.31 6.88
C THR A 266 -17.70 -17.18 8.39
N ASP A 267 -16.84 -17.86 9.15
CA ASP A 267 -16.93 -17.91 10.60
C ASP A 267 -16.97 -16.51 11.22
N TYR A 268 -18.19 -16.10 11.57
CA TYR A 268 -18.51 -14.84 12.21
C TYR A 268 -18.13 -14.85 13.70
N SER A 269 -17.48 -15.91 14.20
CA SER A 269 -16.94 -15.99 15.56
C SER A 269 -15.80 -14.99 15.84
N GLN A 270 -15.36 -14.22 14.85
CA GLN A 270 -14.54 -13.01 15.01
C GLN A 270 -15.31 -11.69 14.83
N LEU A 271 -16.64 -11.70 14.76
CA LEU A 271 -17.41 -10.47 15.00
C LEU A 271 -17.47 -10.25 16.52
N PRO A 272 -16.89 -9.15 17.05
CA PRO A 272 -17.14 -8.79 18.44
C PRO A 272 -18.65 -8.65 18.64
N SER A 273 -19.15 -9.31 19.69
CA SER A 273 -20.56 -9.27 20.11
C SER A 273 -21.09 -7.84 20.04
N ILE A 274 -22.20 -7.67 19.32
CA ILE A 274 -22.88 -6.40 19.08
C ILE A 274 -23.54 -5.94 20.40
N ALA A 275 -22.76 -5.29 21.24
CA ALA A 275 -23.21 -4.37 22.29
C ALA A 275 -22.10 -3.35 22.67
N VAL A 276 -21.10 -3.16 21.82
CA VAL A 276 -20.12 -2.08 21.92
C VAL A 276 -20.33 -1.21 20.69
N ALA A 277 -20.45 0.11 20.87
CA ALA A 277 -20.49 1.06 19.77
C ALA A 277 -19.38 0.70 18.75
N PRO A 278 -19.64 0.74 17.43
CA PRO A 278 -18.66 0.29 16.45
C PRO A 278 -17.36 1.08 16.64
N ARG A 279 -16.31 0.41 17.14
CA ARG A 279 -14.95 0.96 17.18
C ARG A 279 -14.64 1.39 15.73
N ARG A 280 -14.21 2.63 15.53
CA ARG A 280 -13.93 3.16 14.19
C ARG A 280 -12.96 2.19 13.49
N VAL A 281 -13.25 1.81 12.25
CA VAL A 281 -12.34 0.94 11.47
C VAL A 281 -10.99 1.64 11.42
N ARG A 282 -9.98 1.03 12.04
CA ARG A 282 -8.63 1.57 12.10
C ARG A 282 -8.10 1.77 10.67
N PRO A 283 -7.82 3.01 10.23
CA PRO A 283 -7.35 3.26 8.89
C PRO A 283 -5.93 2.70 8.71
N SER A 284 -5.53 2.46 7.46
CA SER A 284 -4.14 2.13 7.14
C SER A 284 -3.21 3.30 7.51
N SER A 285 -2.04 2.99 8.08
CA SER A 285 -1.04 4.00 8.45
C SER A 285 -0.67 4.87 7.22
N PRO A 286 -0.70 6.22 7.36
CA PRO A 286 -0.40 7.13 6.26
C PRO A 286 1.08 7.18 5.86
N LEU A 287 2.01 6.76 6.73
CA LEU A 287 3.42 6.59 6.34
C LEU A 287 3.64 5.24 5.67
N VAL A 288 3.62 5.28 4.33
CA VAL A 288 3.97 4.12 3.50
C VAL A 288 5.35 4.27 2.89
N ARG A 289 6.06 3.15 2.73
CA ARG A 289 7.27 3.11 1.90
C ARG A 289 6.87 3.54 0.48
N PRO A 290 7.60 4.47 -0.18
CA PRO A 290 7.34 4.82 -1.57
C PRO A 290 7.31 3.55 -2.42
N MET A 291 6.23 3.35 -3.18
CA MET A 291 6.05 2.20 -4.06
C MET A 291 7.09 2.24 -5.18
N THR A 292 8.24 1.61 -4.95
CA THR A 292 9.31 1.54 -5.95
C THR A 292 8.96 0.48 -7.00
N TRP A 293 9.10 0.88 -8.25
CA TRP A 293 8.68 0.25 -9.52
C TRP A 293 9.01 -1.22 -9.71
N CYS A 294 8.27 -1.85 -10.63
CA CYS A 294 8.45 -3.24 -11.06
C CYS A 294 9.02 -3.33 -12.49
N PRO A 295 10.14 -4.06 -12.71
CA PRO A 295 10.75 -4.22 -14.04
C PRO A 295 9.82 -4.90 -15.06
N ARG A 296 10.15 -4.74 -16.35
CA ARG A 296 9.38 -5.36 -17.46
C ARG A 296 9.19 -6.85 -17.23
N GLY A 297 7.96 -7.31 -17.43
CA GLY A 297 7.55 -8.71 -17.22
C GLY A 297 7.14 -9.05 -15.79
N SER A 298 7.36 -8.16 -14.80
CA SER A 298 7.07 -8.47 -13.39
C SER A 298 5.69 -8.02 -12.92
N TYR A 299 5.16 -8.72 -11.91
CA TYR A 299 3.93 -8.35 -11.19
C TYR A 299 4.25 -7.92 -9.75
N ARG A 300 3.42 -7.07 -9.15
CA ARG A 300 3.52 -6.76 -7.71
C ARG A 300 2.97 -7.92 -6.88
N ASP A 301 3.79 -8.43 -5.96
CA ASP A 301 3.35 -9.35 -4.92
C ASP A 301 2.59 -8.61 -3.79
N ARG A 302 2.10 -9.38 -2.81
CA ARG A 302 1.31 -8.87 -1.67
C ARG A 302 2.02 -7.82 -0.82
N ILE A 303 3.34 -7.74 -0.87
CA ILE A 303 4.16 -6.83 -0.07
C ILE A 303 4.56 -5.62 -0.92
N SER A 304 3.94 -5.44 -2.09
CA SER A 304 4.33 -4.41 -3.05
C SER A 304 5.80 -4.57 -3.48
N LYS A 305 6.35 -5.79 -3.46
CA LYS A 305 7.63 -6.12 -4.11
C LYS A 305 7.36 -6.68 -5.50
N CYS A 306 8.33 -6.52 -6.38
CA CYS A 306 8.21 -6.92 -7.78
C CYS A 306 8.76 -8.34 -7.94
N ASN A 307 8.02 -9.23 -8.59
CA ASN A 307 8.37 -10.64 -8.71
C ASN A 307 8.11 -11.18 -10.12
N GLY A 308 9.04 -12.03 -10.62
CA GLY A 308 8.99 -12.94 -11.79
C GLY A 308 8.55 -12.39 -13.16
N SER A 309 9.28 -12.69 -14.24
CA SER A 309 9.05 -12.19 -15.61
C SER A 309 8.20 -13.10 -16.52
N PHE A 310 7.41 -12.48 -17.42
CA PHE A 310 6.84 -13.03 -18.67
C PHE A 310 7.90 -13.14 -19.78
#